data_AF-A0A210QBQ8-F1
#
_entry.id   AF-A0A210QBQ8-F1
#
_cell.length_a   1.000
_cell.length_b   1.000
_cell.length_c   1.000
_cell.angle_alpha   90.00
_cell.angle_beta   90.00
_cell.angle_gamma   90.00
#
_symmetry.space_group_name_H-M   'P 1'
#
loop_
_entity.id
_entity.type
_entity.pdbx_description
1 polymer ?
#
loop_
_entity_poly.entity_id
_entity_poly.type
_entity_poly.pdbx_seq_one_letter_code
_entity_poly.pdbx_strand_id
1 'polypeptide(L)'
;MKAHGGIHITMKADNGIQITMKAHSSKHITTKADNGIHIAMKVDNGLHIAMKVDNGKHITMKAHSGIHITTKAQNCIHITMKAHDGIHIATKIDNGIHITMKAHSGIYITTKADNGKHITMKAHSGIHITTKAQNCIHITMKAHDGIHIATKIDNGIHITMKAHSGIHITTKAHNCIHITMKAHNGIHIATKIDNGIHITMKAKTVYTTKIDNGIHYT
;
A
#
# COMPACT_ATOMS: atom_id res chain seq x y z
N MET A 1 -22.09 -11.71 -7.68
CA MET A 1 -23.10 -10.64 -7.75
C MET A 1 -22.71 -9.57 -8.76
N LYS A 2 -23.64 -9.10 -9.59
CA LYS A 2 -23.50 -7.86 -10.38
C LYS A 2 -24.60 -6.89 -9.93
N ALA A 3 -24.28 -5.63 -9.70
CA ALA A 3 -25.23 -4.63 -9.24
C ALA A 3 -25.01 -3.28 -9.95
N HIS A 4 -26.10 -2.58 -10.27
CA HIS A 4 -26.09 -1.30 -10.98
C HIS A 4 -27.01 -0.31 -10.25
N GLY A 5 -26.47 0.84 -9.84
CA GLY A 5 -27.23 1.86 -9.13
C GLY A 5 -27.55 1.50 -7.67
N GLY A 6 -27.98 2.50 -6.90
CA GLY A 6 -28.41 2.36 -5.50
C GLY A 6 -27.59 3.20 -4.51
N ILE A 7 -28.13 3.36 -3.30
CA ILE A 7 -27.42 4.03 -2.20
C ILE A 7 -26.44 3.05 -1.53
N HIS A 8 -26.82 1.78 -1.40
CA HIS A 8 -26.03 0.73 -0.75
C HIS A 8 -26.03 -0.55 -1.58
N ILE A 9 -24.85 -1.12 -1.81
CA ILE A 9 -24.64 -2.44 -2.40
C ILE A 9 -23.80 -3.25 -1.42
N THR A 10 -24.31 -4.40 -0.97
CA THR A 10 -23.58 -5.28 -0.04
C THR A 10 -23.58 -6.72 -0.55
N MET A 11 -22.41 -7.35 -0.55
CA MET A 11 -22.24 -8.79 -0.73
C MET A 11 -21.63 -9.40 0.53
N LYS A 12 -22.19 -10.52 0.99
CA LYS A 12 -21.60 -11.37 2.04
C LYS A 12 -21.47 -12.78 1.48
N ALA A 13 -20.36 -13.45 1.79
CA ALA A 13 -20.13 -14.83 1.41
C ALA A 13 -19.28 -15.54 2.46
N ASP A 14 -19.75 -16.66 2.99
CA ASP A 14 -19.06 -17.32 4.10
C ASP A 14 -17.96 -18.25 3.58
N ASN A 15 -18.26 -19.10 2.59
CA ASN A 15 -17.29 -19.99 1.96
C ASN A 15 -17.45 -19.97 0.43
N GLY A 16 -16.34 -19.99 -0.31
CA GLY A 16 -16.42 -20.15 -1.77
C GLY A 16 -15.08 -20.28 -2.50
N ILE A 17 -15.06 -21.10 -3.55
CA ILE A 17 -13.91 -21.16 -4.47
C ILE A 17 -13.76 -19.83 -5.22
N GLN A 18 -14.89 -19.23 -5.64
CA GLN A 18 -14.94 -18.00 -6.41
C GLN A 18 -16.03 -17.06 -5.85
N ILE A 19 -15.60 -15.94 -5.26
CA ILE A 19 -16.49 -14.91 -4.71
C ILE A 19 -16.25 -13.62 -5.51
N THR A 20 -17.21 -13.21 -6.33
CA THR A 20 -17.05 -12.03 -7.20
C THR A 20 -18.19 -11.04 -7.06
N MET A 21 -17.85 -9.78 -6.83
CA MET A 21 -18.76 -8.63 -6.93
C MET A 21 -18.34 -7.67 -8.04
N LYS A 22 -19.31 -7.23 -8.85
CA LYS A 22 -19.17 -6.10 -9.77
C LYS A 22 -20.23 -5.05 -9.45
N ALA A 23 -19.84 -3.80 -9.28
CA ALA A 23 -20.73 -2.67 -9.03
C ALA A 23 -20.36 -1.47 -9.90
N HIS A 24 -21.35 -0.85 -10.56
CA HIS A 24 -21.08 0.25 -11.51
C HIS A 24 -21.19 1.64 -10.88
N SER A 25 -22.16 1.86 -9.98
CA SER A 25 -22.37 3.15 -9.29
C SER A 25 -23.16 2.97 -8.00
N SER A 26 -22.62 3.36 -6.85
CA SER A 26 -23.37 3.46 -5.58
C SER A 26 -22.66 4.36 -4.57
N LYS A 27 -23.39 4.95 -3.62
CA LYS A 27 -22.76 5.70 -2.53
C LYS A 27 -21.93 4.79 -1.63
N HIS A 28 -22.45 3.63 -1.26
CA HIS A 28 -21.76 2.67 -0.40
C HIS A 28 -21.72 1.29 -1.05
N ILE A 29 -20.52 0.72 -1.13
CA ILE A 29 -20.28 -0.59 -1.73
C ILE A 29 -19.43 -1.40 -0.76
N THR A 30 -19.98 -2.54 -0.28
CA THR A 30 -19.31 -3.39 0.69
C THR A 30 -19.28 -4.85 0.23
N THR A 31 -18.12 -5.50 0.32
CA THR A 31 -17.99 -6.96 0.24
C THR A 31 -17.38 -7.48 1.53
N LYS A 32 -18.01 -8.51 2.11
CA LYS A 32 -17.44 -9.32 3.19
C LYS A 32 -17.32 -10.76 2.72
N ALA A 33 -16.15 -11.37 2.93
CA ALA A 33 -15.92 -12.77 2.64
C ALA A 33 -15.15 -13.42 3.79
N ASP A 34 -15.63 -14.55 4.30
CA ASP A 34 -14.97 -15.19 5.46
C ASP A 34 -13.87 -16.15 4.97
N ASN A 35 -14.19 -17.09 4.08
CA ASN A 35 -13.21 -17.98 3.45
C ASN A 35 -13.38 -18.05 1.94
N GLY A 36 -12.28 -17.86 1.20
CA GLY A 36 -12.30 -18.17 -0.23
C GLY A 36 -10.97 -18.35 -0.92
N ILE A 37 -10.98 -19.02 -2.07
CA ILE A 37 -9.77 -19.18 -2.87
C ILE A 37 -9.55 -17.93 -3.72
N HIS A 38 -10.55 -17.52 -4.50
CA HIS A 38 -10.51 -16.32 -5.34
C HIS A 38 -11.62 -15.36 -4.93
N ILE A 39 -11.23 -14.17 -4.45
CA ILE A 39 -12.16 -13.14 -4.00
C ILE A 39 -11.88 -11.87 -4.79
N ALA A 40 -12.85 -11.43 -5.58
CA ALA A 40 -12.70 -10.31 -6.49
C ALA A 40 -13.82 -9.28 -6.32
N MET A 41 -13.45 -8.02 -6.18
CA MET A 41 -14.36 -6.88 -6.22
C MET A 41 -13.93 -5.92 -7.33
N LYS A 42 -14.84 -5.61 -8.25
CA LYS A 42 -14.67 -4.54 -9.24
C LYS A 42 -15.74 -3.47 -9.01
N VAL A 43 -15.30 -2.24 -8.81
CA VAL A 43 -16.16 -1.07 -8.68
C VAL A 43 -15.74 -0.04 -9.71
N ASP A 44 -16.71 0.48 -10.47
CA ASP A 44 -16.45 1.61 -11.36
C ASP A 44 -16.54 2.91 -10.53
N ASN A 45 -17.70 3.25 -9.95
CA ASN A 45 -17.83 4.45 -9.12
C ASN A 45 -18.44 4.18 -7.73
N GLY A 46 -17.88 4.79 -6.69
CA GLY A 46 -18.60 4.93 -5.42
C GLY A 46 -17.93 5.80 -4.36
N LEU A 47 -18.74 6.43 -3.49
CA LEU A 47 -18.23 7.31 -2.44
C LEU A 47 -17.40 6.53 -1.42
N HIS A 48 -17.93 5.42 -0.92
CA HIS A 48 -17.29 4.52 0.02
C HIS A 48 -17.26 3.09 -0.54
N ILE A 49 -16.06 2.55 -0.72
CA ILE A 49 -15.82 1.21 -1.24
C ILE A 49 -15.03 0.43 -0.17
N ALA A 50 -15.61 -0.66 0.33
CA ALA A 50 -15.04 -1.45 1.40
C ALA A 50 -15.00 -2.95 1.06
N MET A 51 -13.85 -3.57 1.27
CA MET A 51 -13.68 -5.02 1.21
C MET A 51 -13.10 -5.53 2.51
N LYS A 52 -13.77 -6.50 3.14
CA LYS A 52 -13.24 -7.26 4.29
C LYS A 52 -13.12 -8.72 3.89
N VAL A 53 -11.95 -9.29 4.09
CA VAL A 53 -11.69 -10.72 3.90
C VAL A 53 -11.03 -11.28 5.14
N ASP A 54 -11.53 -12.38 5.68
CA ASP A 54 -10.85 -13.03 6.80
C ASP A 54 -9.76 -13.97 6.26
N ASN A 55 -10.11 -15.00 5.48
CA ASN A 55 -9.15 -15.89 4.84
C ASN A 55 -9.33 -15.93 3.31
N GLY A 56 -8.26 -15.62 2.58
CA GLY A 56 -8.29 -15.56 1.11
C GLY A 56 -6.98 -15.98 0.45
N LYS A 57 -6.99 -16.96 -0.47
CA LYS A 57 -5.74 -17.28 -1.21
C LYS A 57 -5.34 -16.13 -2.14
N HIS A 58 -6.29 -15.65 -2.93
CA HIS A 58 -6.11 -14.58 -3.90
C HIS A 58 -7.22 -13.54 -3.76
N ILE A 59 -6.85 -12.34 -3.34
CA ILE A 59 -7.78 -11.22 -3.12
C ILE A 59 -7.45 -10.12 -4.13
N THR A 60 -8.45 -9.70 -4.90
CA THR A 60 -8.31 -8.60 -5.84
C THR A 60 -9.41 -7.56 -5.66
N MET A 61 -9.02 -6.31 -5.45
CA MET A 61 -9.93 -5.17 -5.51
C MET A 61 -9.50 -4.22 -6.62
N LYS A 62 -10.44 -3.84 -7.47
CA LYS A 62 -10.28 -2.79 -8.48
C LYS A 62 -11.37 -1.74 -8.27
N ALA A 63 -10.96 -0.50 -8.05
CA ALA A 63 -11.85 0.67 -7.98
C ALA A 63 -11.39 1.69 -9.03
N HIS A 64 -12.30 2.13 -9.90
CA HIS A 64 -11.96 3.24 -10.80
C HIS A 64 -12.04 4.58 -10.06
N SER A 65 -13.15 4.91 -9.42
CA SER A 65 -13.25 6.12 -8.62
C SER A 65 -13.87 5.86 -7.25
N GLY A 66 -13.35 6.55 -6.23
CA GLY A 66 -14.07 6.71 -4.99
C GLY A 66 -13.40 7.64 -3.99
N ILE A 67 -14.17 8.22 -3.08
CA ILE A 67 -13.60 9.13 -2.07
C ILE A 67 -12.84 8.32 -1.01
N HIS A 68 -13.42 7.22 -0.55
CA HIS A 68 -12.80 6.32 0.41
C HIS A 68 -12.79 4.89 -0.14
N ILE A 69 -11.59 4.33 -0.29
CA ILE A 69 -11.36 2.98 -0.77
C ILE A 69 -10.60 2.22 0.33
N THR A 70 -11.25 1.26 0.96
CA THR A 70 -10.68 0.50 2.09
C THR A 70 -10.66 -1.00 1.81
N THR A 71 -9.54 -1.65 2.11
CA THR A 71 -9.47 -3.12 2.17
C THR A 71 -8.86 -3.56 3.49
N LYS A 72 -9.49 -4.57 4.09
CA LYS A 72 -8.99 -5.28 5.26
C LYS A 72 -8.88 -6.77 4.92
N ALA A 73 -7.74 -7.38 5.21
CA ALA A 73 -7.53 -8.81 5.04
C ALA A 73 -6.79 -9.39 6.26
N GLN A 74 -7.24 -10.52 6.81
CA GLN A 74 -6.51 -11.16 7.92
C GLN A 74 -5.42 -12.10 7.40
N ASN A 75 -5.76 -13.17 6.69
CA ASN A 75 -4.80 -14.13 6.18
C ASN A 75 -4.91 -14.30 4.67
N CYS A 76 -3.78 -14.15 3.98
CA CYS A 76 -3.74 -14.32 2.54
C CYS A 76 -2.39 -14.73 1.97
N ILE A 77 -2.41 -15.28 0.76
CA ILE A 77 -1.18 -15.47 -0.01
C ILE A 77 -0.94 -14.25 -0.90
N HIS A 78 -1.93 -13.85 -1.69
CA HIS A 78 -1.81 -12.75 -2.65
C HIS A 78 -2.93 -11.72 -2.48
N ILE A 79 -2.54 -10.45 -2.33
CA ILE A 79 -3.44 -9.30 -2.37
C ILE A 79 -3.01 -8.37 -3.49
N THR A 80 -3.95 -8.02 -4.36
CA THR A 80 -3.79 -6.96 -5.35
C THR A 80 -4.89 -5.93 -5.21
N MET A 81 -4.50 -4.70 -4.96
CA MET A 81 -5.40 -3.55 -4.95
C MET A 81 -5.01 -2.57 -6.05
N LYS A 82 -6.00 -2.16 -6.84
CA LYS A 82 -5.85 -1.13 -7.85
C LYS A 82 -6.93 -0.07 -7.64
N ALA A 83 -6.50 1.16 -7.41
CA ALA A 83 -7.36 2.33 -7.40
C ALA A 83 -6.88 3.27 -8.52
N HIS A 84 -7.79 3.74 -9.38
CA HIS A 84 -7.43 4.78 -10.34
C HIS A 84 -7.45 6.12 -9.63
N ASP A 85 -8.62 6.59 -9.16
CA ASP A 85 -8.72 7.84 -8.41
C ASP A 85 -9.34 7.61 -7.03
N GLY A 86 -8.74 8.24 -6.01
CA GLY A 86 -9.46 8.43 -4.76
C GLY A 86 -8.81 9.35 -3.75
N ILE A 87 -9.61 9.94 -2.87
CA ILE A 87 -9.10 10.86 -1.85
C ILE A 87 -8.32 10.09 -0.78
N HIS A 88 -8.92 9.01 -0.27
CA HIS A 88 -8.32 8.15 0.74
C HIS A 88 -8.31 6.69 0.29
N ILE A 89 -7.12 6.12 0.14
CA ILE A 89 -6.91 4.71 -0.18
C ILE A 89 -6.19 4.07 1.00
N ALA A 90 -6.86 3.13 1.68
CA ALA A 90 -6.37 2.49 2.89
C ALA A 90 -6.39 0.96 2.77
N THR A 91 -5.26 0.36 3.09
CA THR A 91 -5.07 -1.10 3.12
C THR A 91 -4.58 -1.51 4.50
N LYS A 92 -5.28 -2.44 5.15
CA LYS A 92 -4.79 -3.12 6.37
C LYS A 92 -4.73 -4.61 6.13
N ILE A 93 -3.58 -5.21 6.37
CA ILE A 93 -3.34 -6.65 6.19
C ILE A 93 -2.66 -7.18 7.44
N ASP A 94 -3.19 -8.22 8.05
CA ASP A 94 -2.54 -8.81 9.22
C ASP A 94 -1.41 -9.75 8.74
N ASN A 95 -1.73 -10.75 7.90
CA ASN A 95 -0.75 -11.68 7.31
C ASN A 95 -0.91 -11.80 5.78
N GLY A 96 0.18 -11.55 5.06
CA GLY A 96 0.23 -11.72 3.60
C GLY A 96 1.59 -12.17 3.09
N ILE A 97 1.63 -12.93 1.99
CA ILE A 97 2.91 -13.26 1.33
C ILE A 97 3.26 -12.18 0.31
N HIS A 98 2.36 -11.92 -0.64
CA HIS A 98 2.55 -10.93 -1.70
C HIS A 98 1.45 -9.87 -1.64
N ILE A 99 1.83 -8.66 -1.25
CA ILE A 99 0.93 -7.52 -1.11
C ILE A 99 1.28 -6.49 -2.17
N THR A 100 0.38 -6.25 -3.11
CA THR A 100 0.56 -5.24 -4.15
C THR A 100 -0.55 -4.20 -4.11
N MET A 101 -0.17 -2.94 -3.95
CA MET A 101 -1.07 -1.81 -4.09
C MET A 101 -0.61 -0.91 -5.23
N LYS A 102 -1.56 -0.55 -6.10
CA LYS A 102 -1.37 0.43 -7.18
C LYS A 102 -2.43 1.52 -7.06
N ALA A 103 -2.00 2.76 -6.97
CA ALA A 103 -2.83 3.94 -7.03
C ALA A 103 -2.37 4.81 -8.20
N HIS A 104 -3.29 5.28 -9.05
CA HIS A 104 -2.93 6.28 -10.06
C HIS A 104 -2.91 7.66 -9.41
N SER A 105 -4.02 8.12 -8.85
CA SER A 105 -4.08 9.38 -8.10
C SER A 105 -4.68 9.17 -6.70
N GLY A 106 -4.16 9.90 -5.72
CA GLY A 106 -4.89 10.09 -4.47
C GLY A 106 -4.24 11.02 -3.46
N ILE A 107 -5.05 11.61 -2.58
CA ILE A 107 -4.53 12.55 -1.58
C ILE A 107 -3.78 11.79 -0.48
N TYR A 108 -4.41 10.75 0.08
CA TYR A 108 -3.86 9.92 1.15
C TYR A 108 -3.85 8.46 0.74
N ILE A 109 -2.66 7.88 0.67
CA ILE A 109 -2.44 6.47 0.34
C ILE A 109 -1.73 5.81 1.52
N THR A 110 -2.40 4.90 2.21
CA THR A 110 -1.88 4.23 3.42
C THR A 110 -1.91 2.72 3.28
N THR A 111 -0.78 2.07 3.52
CA THR A 111 -0.69 0.61 3.70
C THR A 111 -0.17 0.29 5.10
N LYS A 112 -0.86 -0.60 5.80
CA LYS A 112 -0.42 -1.23 7.04
C LYS A 112 -0.38 -2.74 6.84
N ALA A 113 0.76 -3.36 7.14
CA ALA A 113 0.91 -4.81 7.12
C ALA A 113 1.60 -5.28 8.40
N ASP A 114 1.03 -6.24 9.14
CA ASP A 114 1.73 -6.76 10.32
C ASP A 114 2.84 -7.73 9.86
N ASN A 115 2.49 -8.76 9.09
CA ASN A 115 3.46 -9.68 8.48
C ASN A 115 3.32 -9.74 6.96
N GLY A 116 4.40 -9.44 6.24
CA GLY A 116 4.44 -9.39 4.78
C GLY A 116 5.75 -9.90 4.20
N LYS A 117 5.79 -11.00 3.42
CA LYS A 117 7.07 -11.38 2.77
C LYS A 117 7.51 -10.33 1.74
N HIS A 118 6.59 -9.93 0.86
CA HIS A 118 6.83 -8.95 -0.19
C HIS A 118 5.70 -7.92 -0.22
N ILE A 119 6.04 -6.65 0.02
CA ILE A 119 5.11 -5.52 -0.08
C ILE A 119 5.58 -4.61 -1.21
N THR A 120 4.72 -4.41 -2.20
CA THR A 120 4.95 -3.48 -3.30
C THR A 120 3.86 -2.42 -3.34
N MET A 121 4.26 -1.17 -3.23
CA MET A 121 3.38 -0.02 -3.42
C MET A 121 3.84 0.79 -4.63
N LYS A 122 2.90 1.11 -5.51
CA LYS A 122 3.10 2.02 -6.63
C LYS A 122 2.05 3.12 -6.59
N ALA A 123 2.49 4.37 -6.53
CA ALA A 123 1.64 5.53 -6.67
C ALA A 123 2.14 6.37 -7.86
N HIS A 124 1.25 6.81 -8.74
CA HIS A 124 1.64 7.79 -9.75
C HIS A 124 1.65 9.18 -9.11
N SER A 125 0.53 9.69 -8.61
CA SER A 125 0.48 10.94 -7.85
C SER A 125 -0.14 10.77 -6.46
N GLY A 126 0.41 11.47 -5.46
CA GLY A 126 -0.31 11.69 -4.21
C GLY A 126 0.34 12.63 -3.21
N ILE A 127 -0.46 13.25 -2.35
CA ILE A 127 0.05 14.23 -1.36
C ILE A 127 0.77 13.51 -0.23
N HIS A 128 0.16 12.46 0.33
CA HIS A 128 0.69 11.69 1.44
C HIS A 128 0.67 10.19 1.12
N ILE A 129 1.85 9.59 1.10
CA ILE A 129 2.04 8.16 0.86
C ILE A 129 2.71 7.56 2.08
N THR A 130 2.01 6.67 2.79
CA THR A 130 2.50 6.06 4.03
C THR A 130 2.49 4.54 3.96
N THR A 131 3.62 3.92 4.30
CA THR A 131 3.73 2.48 4.53
C THR A 131 4.15 2.20 5.96
N LYS A 132 3.43 1.30 6.63
CA LYS A 132 3.83 0.74 7.93
C LYS A 132 3.90 -0.78 7.81
N ALA A 133 5.01 -1.37 8.25
CA ALA A 133 5.15 -2.82 8.32
C ALA A 133 5.82 -3.25 9.63
N GLN A 134 5.32 -4.29 10.31
CA GLN A 134 6.04 -4.83 11.47
C GLN A 134 7.14 -5.78 11.03
N ASN A 135 6.81 -6.84 10.29
CA ASN A 135 7.79 -7.81 9.80
C ASN A 135 7.70 -7.98 8.29
N CYS A 136 8.83 -7.80 7.62
CA CYS A 136 8.90 -8.03 6.19
C CYS A 136 10.27 -8.50 5.69
N ILE A 137 10.28 -9.18 4.53
CA ILE A 137 11.53 -9.49 3.85
C ILE A 137 11.85 -8.37 2.85
N HIS A 138 10.89 -8.02 2.01
CA HIS A 138 11.08 -7.01 0.96
C HIS A 138 9.96 -5.98 0.97
N ILE A 139 10.35 -4.70 0.99
CA ILE A 139 9.45 -3.56 0.75
C ILE A 139 9.96 -2.80 -0.46
N THR A 140 9.10 -2.62 -1.45
CA THR A 140 9.35 -1.74 -2.59
C THR A 140 8.27 -0.69 -2.67
N MET A 141 8.68 0.57 -2.59
CA MET A 141 7.81 1.71 -2.82
C MET A 141 8.29 2.48 -4.06
N LYS A 142 7.36 2.75 -4.98
CA LYS A 142 7.59 3.62 -6.13
C LYS A 142 6.54 4.72 -6.13
N ALA A 143 6.97 5.97 -6.12
CA ALA A 143 6.13 7.14 -6.32
C ALA A 143 6.64 7.92 -7.53
N HIS A 144 5.76 8.37 -8.43
CA HIS A 144 6.17 9.33 -9.45
C HIS A 144 6.21 10.72 -8.81
N ASP A 145 5.07 11.26 -8.41
CA ASP A 145 4.98 12.55 -7.71
C ASP A 145 4.35 12.38 -6.34
N GLY A 146 5.03 12.87 -5.30
CA GLY A 146 4.36 13.02 -4.02
C GLY A 146 5.02 13.95 -3.02
N ILE A 147 4.19 14.68 -2.26
CA ILE A 147 4.69 15.73 -1.36
C ILE A 147 5.35 15.11 -0.13
N HIS A 148 4.70 14.13 0.50
CA HIS A 148 5.20 13.43 1.68
C HIS A 148 5.16 11.92 1.49
N ILE A 149 6.32 11.29 1.57
CA ILE A 149 6.50 9.84 1.47
C ILE A 149 7.12 9.35 2.77
N ALA A 150 6.37 8.54 3.54
CA ALA A 150 6.79 8.05 4.84
C ALA A 150 6.75 6.52 4.91
N THR A 151 7.84 5.93 5.37
CA THR A 151 7.95 4.50 5.62
C THR A 151 8.35 4.26 7.08
N LYS A 152 7.59 3.45 7.81
CA LYS A 152 7.97 2.95 9.14
C LYS A 152 8.00 1.42 9.11
N ILE A 153 9.14 0.84 9.47
CA ILE A 153 9.36 -0.61 9.47
C ILE A 153 9.99 -1.02 10.79
N ASP A 154 9.45 -2.04 11.46
CA ASP A 154 10.09 -2.55 12.67
C ASP A 154 11.22 -3.53 12.28
N ASN A 155 10.90 -4.59 11.53
CA ASN A 155 11.88 -5.55 11.01
C ASN A 155 11.75 -5.71 9.49
N GLY A 156 12.86 -5.52 8.76
CA GLY A 156 12.94 -5.63 7.31
C GLY A 156 14.28 -6.20 6.84
N ILE A 157 14.33 -6.95 5.73
CA ILE A 157 15.62 -7.31 5.12
C ILE A 157 16.02 -6.26 4.07
N HIS A 158 15.16 -6.03 3.08
CA HIS A 158 15.42 -5.11 1.97
C HIS A 158 14.31 -4.08 1.83
N ILE A 159 14.69 -2.80 1.89
CA ILE A 159 13.79 -1.66 1.71
C ILE A 159 14.27 -0.87 0.50
N THR A 160 13.45 -0.80 -0.54
CA THR A 160 13.71 0.02 -1.71
C THR A 160 12.65 1.10 -1.86
N MET A 161 13.10 2.35 -1.91
CA MET A 161 12.24 3.50 -2.17
C MET A 161 12.73 4.23 -3.42
N LYS A 162 11.82 4.44 -4.37
CA LYS A 162 12.07 5.22 -5.58
C LYS A 162 11.03 6.32 -5.70
N ALA A 163 11.47 7.56 -5.79
CA ALA A 163 10.63 8.72 -6.05
C ALA A 163 11.15 9.48 -7.28
N HIS A 164 10.28 9.91 -8.19
CA HIS A 164 10.70 10.84 -9.24
C HIS A 164 10.74 12.26 -8.70
N SER A 165 9.62 12.76 -8.18
CA SER A 165 9.54 14.03 -7.46
C SER A 165 8.96 13.83 -6.06
N GLY A 166 9.57 14.47 -5.05
CA GLY A 166 8.93 14.61 -3.76
C GLY A 166 9.61 15.57 -2.81
N ILE A 167 8.82 16.26 -1.98
CA ILE A 167 9.33 17.30 -1.10
C ILE A 167 9.97 16.68 0.14
N HIS A 168 9.25 15.77 0.81
CA HIS A 168 9.68 15.12 2.04
C HIS A 168 9.65 13.59 1.90
N ILE A 169 10.81 12.96 2.06
CA ILE A 169 10.93 11.50 2.07
C ILE A 169 11.53 11.07 3.41
N THR A 170 10.78 10.30 4.19
CA THR A 170 11.21 9.83 5.51
C THR A 170 11.14 8.33 5.63
N THR A 171 12.23 7.72 6.10
CA THR A 171 12.31 6.30 6.42
C THR A 171 12.67 6.14 7.90
N LYS A 172 11.91 5.33 8.63
CA LYS A 172 12.25 4.87 9.98
C LYS A 172 12.28 3.36 9.99
N ALA A 173 13.40 2.77 10.37
CA ALA A 173 13.57 1.33 10.50
C ALA A 173 14.18 0.98 11.87
N HIS A 174 13.67 -0.04 12.57
CA HIS A 174 14.35 -0.51 13.79
C HIS A 174 15.47 -1.51 13.43
N ASN A 175 15.14 -2.65 12.83
CA ASN A 175 16.12 -3.62 12.32
C ASN A 175 16.01 -3.73 10.80
N CYS A 176 17.06 -3.33 10.07
CA CYS A 176 17.12 -3.53 8.62
C CYS A 176 18.51 -3.84 8.09
N ILE A 177 18.63 -4.84 7.20
CA ILE A 177 19.91 -5.16 6.56
C ILE A 177 20.25 -4.12 5.47
N HIS A 178 19.33 -3.89 4.52
CA HIS A 178 19.57 -3.06 3.34
C HIS A 178 18.48 -2.01 3.11
N ILE A 179 18.88 -0.74 3.01
CA ILE A 179 18.01 0.35 2.56
C ILE A 179 18.60 1.01 1.32
N THR A 180 17.81 1.07 0.25
CA THR A 180 18.14 1.81 -0.96
C THR A 180 17.09 2.88 -1.23
N MET A 181 17.53 4.13 -1.32
CA MET A 181 16.68 5.27 -1.65
C MET A 181 17.18 5.94 -2.92
N LYS A 182 16.28 6.14 -3.88
CA LYS A 182 16.54 6.92 -5.09
C LYS A 182 15.46 7.99 -5.25
N ALA A 183 15.87 9.24 -5.32
CA ALA A 183 14.97 10.36 -5.60
C ALA A 183 15.54 11.19 -6.75
N HIS A 184 14.76 11.55 -7.78
CA HIS A 184 15.28 12.46 -8.81
C HIS A 184 15.27 13.91 -8.27
N ASN A 185 14.09 14.44 -7.95
CA ASN A 185 13.94 15.77 -7.35
C ASN A 185 13.43 15.62 -5.90
N GLY A 186 14.34 15.78 -4.94
CA GLY A 186 14.05 15.75 -3.50
C GLY A 186 14.38 17.08 -2.85
N ILE A 187 13.58 17.56 -1.89
CA ILE A 187 13.98 18.72 -1.07
C ILE A 187 14.59 18.23 0.25
N HIS A 188 13.89 17.35 0.98
CA HIS A 188 14.33 16.85 2.28
C HIS A 188 14.20 15.31 2.35
N ILE A 189 15.31 14.63 2.66
CA ILE A 189 15.36 13.17 2.80
C ILE A 189 15.96 12.80 4.16
N ALA A 190 15.17 12.15 5.01
CA ALA A 190 15.59 11.75 6.36
C ALA A 190 15.45 10.24 6.57
N THR A 191 16.48 9.61 7.13
CA THR A 191 16.50 8.16 7.38
C THR A 191 16.98 7.90 8.79
N LYS A 192 16.12 7.35 9.64
CA LYS A 192 16.52 6.89 10.98
C LYS A 192 16.53 5.37 11.02
N ILE A 193 17.66 4.77 11.40
CA ILE A 193 17.79 3.33 11.57
C ILE A 193 18.38 3.04 12.95
N ASP A 194 17.83 2.10 13.71
CA ASP A 194 18.43 1.75 15.00
C ASP A 194 19.54 0.69 14.82
N ASN A 195 19.27 -0.36 14.05
CA ASN A 195 20.22 -1.40 13.65
C ASN A 195 20.17 -1.64 12.14
N GLY A 196 21.24 -1.29 11.43
CA GLY A 196 21.36 -1.69 10.03
C GLY A 196 22.76 -1.76 9.45
N ILE A 197 22.87 -2.51 8.36
CA ILE A 197 24.16 -2.92 7.78
C ILE A 197 24.54 -2.05 6.58
N HIS A 198 23.61 -1.76 5.67
CA HIS A 198 23.94 -1.05 4.44
C HIS A 198 22.82 -0.08 4.01
N ILE A 199 23.18 1.20 3.90
CA ILE A 199 22.31 2.28 3.43
C ILE A 199 22.93 2.92 2.19
N THR A 200 22.18 2.93 1.08
CA THR A 200 22.54 3.61 -0.17
C THR A 200 21.52 4.70 -0.50
N MET A 201 21.98 5.91 -0.78
CA MET A 201 21.12 7.05 -1.13
C MET A 201 21.62 7.74 -2.41
N LYS A 202 20.73 7.93 -3.39
CA LYS A 202 21.02 8.68 -4.63
C LYS A 202 19.96 9.73 -4.89
N ALA A 203 20.37 11.00 -4.98
CA ALA A 203 19.47 12.08 -5.37
C ALA A 203 20.18 13.23 -6.12
N LYS A 204 19.46 13.87 -7.06
CA LYS A 204 19.99 14.94 -7.92
C LYS A 204 20.00 16.31 -7.21
N THR A 205 19.06 16.52 -6.30
CA THR A 205 18.96 17.71 -5.45
C THR A 205 18.68 17.21 -4.04
N VAL A 206 19.51 17.57 -3.06
CA VAL A 206 19.37 17.14 -1.66
C VAL A 206 19.69 18.32 -0.74
N TYR A 207 18.77 18.62 0.18
CA TYR A 207 19.08 19.39 1.37
C TYR A 207 18.82 18.52 2.61
N THR A 208 19.90 18.31 3.37
CA THR A 208 19.99 17.61 4.66
C THR A 208 19.65 16.11 4.62
N THR A 209 20.69 15.28 4.81
CA THR A 209 20.58 13.85 5.14
C THR A 209 20.96 13.68 6.60
N LYS A 210 20.07 13.12 7.43
CA LYS A 210 20.38 12.67 8.79
C LYS A 210 20.23 11.16 8.83
N ILE A 211 21.31 10.47 9.24
CA ILE A 211 21.36 9.03 9.51
C ILE A 211 21.81 8.89 10.96
N ASP A 212 20.93 8.34 11.79
CA ASP A 212 21.31 7.88 13.12
C ASP A 212 21.62 6.38 12.98
N ASN A 213 22.77 5.90 13.49
CA ASN A 213 23.18 4.50 13.73
C ASN A 213 23.07 3.45 12.59
N GLY A 214 23.82 3.62 11.49
CA GLY A 214 24.06 2.53 10.52
C GLY A 214 25.38 2.69 9.77
N ILE A 215 25.98 1.58 9.30
CA ILE A 215 27.18 1.64 8.45
C ILE A 215 26.74 2.11 7.04
N HIS A 216 27.35 3.20 6.58
CA HIS A 216 26.97 3.88 5.34
C HIS A 216 27.95 3.56 4.21
N TYR A 217 27.43 3.13 3.05
CA TYR A 217 28.19 2.98 1.81
C TYR A 217 27.45 3.71 0.69
N THR A 218 28.14 4.66 0.05
CA THR A 218 27.64 5.58 -0.99
C THR A 218 27.09 4.91 -2.24
#